data_AF-A0A3D1J6Q2-F1
#
_entry.id   AF-A0A3D1J6Q2-F1
#
_cell.length_a   1.000
_cell.length_b   1.000
_cell.length_c   1.000
_cell.angle_alpha   90.00
_cell.angle_beta   90.00
_cell.angle_gamma   90.00
#
_symmetry.space_group_name_H-M   'P 1'
#
loop_
_entity.id
_entity.type
_entity.pdbx_description
1 polymer ?
#
loop_
_entity_poly.entity_id
_entity_poly.type
_entity_poly.pdbx_seq_one_letter_code
_entity_poly.pdbx_strand_id
1 'polypeptide(L)'
;MPSLANPSILHPLFDLMPDEAVDTAERHLRDILSMAIEHARPEAAVVVFDTRCALAVALTAAYRRCLPHASFIDFDAVSPAYILAAFAPLVAADLVILIQSTNFRLEAFRIRVELFKRALKVVEHPHLGRMPGAESLYYIDSLAYDPHYFRGVGNALKSRIDRARGGVVDSGGERLVFGCPFEPAKLNVGDYSEMKNVGGQFPIGEVFTEAQDLEAVNGRVRIAVFGDTSFSVNKPE
;
A
#
# COMPACT_ATOMS: atom_id res chain seq x y z
N MET A 1 38.11 -30.13 -20.24
CA MET A 1 36.97 -29.23 -20.48
C MET A 1 36.61 -28.56 -19.17
N PRO A 2 36.96 -27.29 -18.95
CA PRO A 2 36.62 -26.63 -17.69
C PRO A 2 35.15 -26.20 -17.71
N SER A 3 34.47 -26.53 -16.62
CA SER A 3 33.10 -26.16 -16.28
C SER A 3 32.90 -24.64 -16.34
N LEU A 4 31.91 -24.20 -17.10
CA LEU A 4 31.41 -22.83 -17.08
C LEU A 4 30.60 -22.65 -15.80
N ALA A 5 31.21 -21.98 -14.82
CA ALA A 5 30.51 -21.45 -13.66
C ALA A 5 29.42 -20.46 -14.13
N ASN A 6 28.23 -20.63 -13.57
CA ASN A 6 27.06 -19.81 -13.81
C ASN A 6 27.36 -18.36 -13.40
N PRO A 7 27.22 -17.34 -14.28
CA PRO A 7 27.48 -15.97 -13.88
C PRO A 7 26.41 -15.54 -12.86
N SER A 8 26.87 -15.22 -11.66
CA SER A 8 26.12 -14.55 -10.62
C SER A 8 25.36 -13.36 -11.20
N ILE A 9 24.03 -13.42 -11.12
CA ILE A 9 23.14 -12.30 -11.45
C ILE A 9 23.48 -11.18 -10.46
N LEU A 10 24.21 -10.18 -10.93
CA LEU A 10 24.48 -8.96 -10.19
C LEU A 10 23.16 -8.21 -10.05
N HIS A 11 22.47 -8.40 -8.93
CA HIS A 11 21.43 -7.48 -8.49
C HIS A 11 22.04 -6.08 -8.34
N PRO A 12 21.34 -5.01 -8.74
CA PRO A 12 21.87 -3.67 -8.53
C PRO A 12 22.16 -3.47 -7.04
N LEU A 13 23.39 -3.06 -6.72
CA LEU A 13 23.84 -2.75 -5.37
C LEU A 13 23.15 -1.44 -4.92
N PHE A 14 21.89 -1.55 -4.50
CA PHE A 14 21.33 -0.58 -3.57
C PHE A 14 21.79 -0.97 -2.17
N ASP A 15 22.04 0.03 -1.32
CA ASP A 15 22.40 -0.22 0.08
C ASP A 15 21.29 -1.06 0.73
N LEU A 16 21.67 -2.22 1.27
CA LEU A 16 20.74 -3.09 1.98
C LEU A 16 20.20 -2.34 3.20
N MET A 17 18.91 -2.47 3.44
CA MET A 17 18.27 -1.92 4.63
C MET A 17 18.88 -2.57 5.89
N PRO A 18 19.02 -1.82 7.00
CA PRO A 18 19.46 -2.38 8.27
C PRO A 18 18.55 -3.52 8.74
N ASP A 19 19.11 -4.52 9.43
CA ASP A 19 18.33 -5.66 9.96
C ASP A 19 17.18 -5.20 10.88
N GLU A 20 17.42 -4.15 11.68
CA GLU A 20 16.40 -3.54 12.56
C GLU A 20 15.18 -3.02 11.78
N ALA A 21 15.38 -2.52 10.55
CA ALA A 21 14.28 -2.08 9.69
C ALA A 21 13.46 -3.28 9.19
N VAL A 22 14.10 -4.41 8.89
CA VAL A 22 13.39 -5.65 8.52
C VAL A 22 12.61 -6.21 9.71
N ASP A 23 13.20 -6.17 10.92
CA ASP A 23 12.52 -6.61 12.15
C ASP A 23 11.31 -5.72 12.46
N THR A 24 11.42 -4.41 12.22
CA THR A 24 10.32 -3.46 12.39
C THR A 24 9.21 -3.68 11.37
N ALA A 25 9.57 -3.86 10.10
CA ALA A 25 8.62 -4.24 9.06
C ALA A 25 7.92 -5.57 9.39
N GLU A 26 8.63 -6.58 9.88
CA GLU A 26 8.05 -7.86 10.28
C GLU A 26 6.95 -7.67 11.33
N ARG A 27 7.20 -6.88 12.38
CA ARG A 27 6.20 -6.61 13.43
C ARG A 27 4.96 -5.94 12.83
N HIS A 28 5.14 -4.86 12.07
CA HIS A 28 4.03 -4.13 11.48
C HIS A 28 3.22 -4.97 10.49
N LEU A 29 3.89 -5.74 9.64
CA LEU A 29 3.23 -6.64 8.69
C LEU A 29 2.50 -7.78 9.39
N ARG A 30 3.02 -8.30 10.50
CA ARG A 30 2.33 -9.30 11.33
C ARG A 30 1.03 -8.74 11.89
N ASP A 31 1.04 -7.51 12.37
CA ASP A 31 -0.16 -6.84 12.88
C ASP A 31 -1.16 -6.55 11.76
N ILE A 32 -0.71 -6.03 10.60
CA ILE A 32 -1.58 -5.84 9.42
C ILE A 32 -2.22 -7.16 9.00
N LEU A 33 -1.43 -8.23 8.87
CA LEU A 33 -1.92 -9.54 8.41
C LEU A 33 -2.94 -10.13 9.39
N SER A 34 -2.68 -10.05 10.69
CA SER A 34 -3.53 -10.67 11.71
C SER A 34 -4.74 -9.83 12.11
N MET A 35 -4.62 -8.50 12.10
CA MET A 35 -5.65 -7.59 12.64
C MET A 35 -6.45 -6.87 11.56
N ALA A 36 -5.82 -6.46 10.45
CA ALA A 36 -6.51 -5.76 9.37
C ALA A 36 -7.01 -6.73 8.29
N ILE A 37 -6.12 -7.59 7.78
CA ILE A 37 -6.46 -8.55 6.72
C ILE A 37 -7.12 -9.80 7.29
N GLU A 38 -6.93 -10.07 8.59
CA GLU A 38 -7.41 -11.26 9.29
C GLU A 38 -7.06 -12.54 8.51
N HIS A 39 -5.82 -12.61 8.01
CA HIS A 39 -5.32 -13.78 7.31
C HIS A 39 -4.96 -14.87 8.30
N ALA A 40 -5.55 -16.05 8.11
CA ALA A 40 -5.30 -17.21 8.96
C ALA A 40 -5.32 -18.48 8.13
N ARG A 41 -4.66 -19.52 8.63
CA ARG A 41 -4.79 -20.85 8.04
C ARG A 41 -6.25 -21.33 8.10
N PRO A 42 -6.72 -22.08 7.10
CA PRO A 42 -5.96 -22.71 6.01
C PRO A 42 -5.81 -21.88 4.73
N GLU A 43 -6.16 -20.59 4.74
CA GLU A 43 -6.07 -19.71 3.56
C GLU A 43 -4.65 -19.72 2.98
N ALA A 44 -4.54 -19.87 1.66
CA ALA A 44 -3.28 -19.83 0.95
C ALA A 44 -2.82 -18.38 0.75
N ALA A 45 -1.52 -18.18 0.56
CA ALA A 45 -0.94 -16.88 0.26
C ALA A 45 0.08 -16.97 -0.89
N VAL A 46 0.00 -16.01 -1.81
CA VAL A 46 0.99 -15.80 -2.88
C VAL A 46 1.54 -14.39 -2.76
N VAL A 47 2.86 -14.28 -2.67
CA VAL A 47 3.60 -13.02 -2.63
C VAL A 47 4.36 -12.86 -3.93
N VAL A 48 4.02 -11.83 -4.69
CA VAL A 48 4.77 -11.42 -5.88
C VAL A 48 5.60 -10.21 -5.50
N PHE A 49 6.90 -10.26 -5.77
CA PHE A 49 7.84 -9.21 -5.40
C PHE A 49 8.82 -8.93 -6.53
N ASP A 50 9.47 -7.78 -6.51
CA ASP A 50 10.67 -7.53 -7.31
C ASP A 50 11.87 -7.20 -6.40
N THR A 51 13.06 -7.17 -6.97
CA THR A 51 14.31 -6.90 -6.24
C THR A 51 14.94 -5.57 -6.61
N ARG A 52 14.14 -4.64 -7.18
CA ARG A 52 14.64 -3.43 -7.85
C ARG A 52 14.85 -2.24 -6.90
N CYS A 53 14.51 -2.35 -5.62
CA CYS A 53 14.88 -1.38 -4.60
C CYS A 53 15.04 -2.05 -3.22
N ALA A 54 15.81 -1.41 -2.34
CA ALA A 54 16.11 -1.91 -1.00
C ALA A 54 14.84 -2.13 -0.15
N LEU A 55 13.85 -1.25 -0.28
CA LEU A 55 12.58 -1.36 0.44
C LEU A 55 11.76 -2.58 -0.01
N ALA A 56 11.70 -2.89 -1.31
CA ALA A 56 11.01 -4.08 -1.81
C ALA A 56 11.67 -5.37 -1.29
N VAL A 57 13.01 -5.40 -1.27
CA VAL A 57 13.78 -6.53 -0.70
C VAL A 57 13.50 -6.68 0.79
N ALA A 58 13.51 -5.59 1.56
CA ALA A 58 13.26 -5.60 3.00
C ALA A 58 11.84 -6.09 3.34
N LEU A 59 10.81 -5.56 2.67
CA LEU A 59 9.43 -6.00 2.86
C LEU A 59 9.25 -7.47 2.47
N THR A 60 9.89 -7.92 1.39
CA THR A 60 9.86 -9.33 0.98
C THR A 60 10.45 -10.23 2.06
N ALA A 61 11.59 -9.84 2.64
CA ALA A 61 12.21 -10.58 3.74
C ALA A 61 11.29 -10.65 4.97
N ALA A 62 10.67 -9.53 5.35
CA ALA A 62 9.70 -9.47 6.44
C ALA A 62 8.46 -10.36 6.20
N TYR A 63 7.87 -10.30 4.99
CA TYR A 63 6.76 -11.17 4.63
C TYR A 63 7.13 -12.66 4.65
N ARG A 64 8.35 -13.04 4.25
CA ARG A 64 8.82 -14.44 4.36
C ARG A 64 8.81 -14.94 5.80
N ARG A 65 9.14 -14.08 6.77
CA ARG A 65 9.09 -14.42 8.19
C ARG A 65 7.65 -14.51 8.72
N CYS A 66 6.75 -13.65 8.23
CA CYS A 66 5.33 -13.68 8.60
C CYS A 66 4.55 -14.84 7.97
N LEU A 67 4.92 -15.25 6.75
CA LEU A 67 4.20 -16.22 5.92
C LEU A 67 5.12 -17.35 5.41
N PRO A 68 5.68 -18.20 6.30
CA PRO A 68 6.67 -19.20 5.93
C PRO A 68 6.16 -20.30 4.98
N HIS A 69 4.85 -20.37 4.72
CA HIS A 69 4.23 -21.35 3.83
C HIS A 69 3.63 -20.72 2.56
N ALA A 70 3.77 -19.40 2.39
CA ALA A 70 3.31 -18.74 1.17
C ALA A 70 4.22 -19.09 -0.03
N SER A 71 3.66 -19.00 -1.22
CA SER A 71 4.45 -19.03 -2.46
C SER A 71 5.06 -17.66 -2.72
N PHE A 72 6.37 -17.60 -2.95
CA PHE A 72 7.09 -16.36 -3.26
C PHE A 72 7.57 -16.38 -4.70
N ILE A 73 7.17 -15.38 -5.48
CA ILE A 73 7.46 -15.29 -6.91
C ILE A 73 8.18 -13.98 -7.19
N ASP A 74 9.42 -14.07 -7.69
CA ASP A 74 10.16 -12.92 -8.19
C ASP A 74 9.62 -12.54 -9.58
N PHE A 75 9.02 -11.36 -9.66
CA PHE A 75 8.39 -10.80 -10.85
C PHE A 75 9.36 -10.70 -12.02
N ASP A 76 10.61 -10.33 -11.77
CA ASP A 76 11.61 -10.13 -12.84
C ASP A 76 12.19 -11.46 -13.34
N ALA A 77 12.00 -12.55 -12.59
CA ALA A 77 12.53 -13.87 -12.92
C ALA A 77 11.55 -14.78 -13.71
N VAL A 78 10.28 -14.39 -13.81
CA VAL A 78 9.24 -15.22 -14.44
C VAL A 78 8.40 -14.43 -15.44
N SER A 79 7.63 -15.12 -16.27
CA SER A 79 6.69 -14.47 -17.18
C SER A 79 5.40 -14.04 -16.45
N PRO A 80 4.69 -13.00 -16.93
CA PRO A 80 3.37 -12.64 -16.41
C PRO A 80 2.37 -13.81 -16.43
N ALA A 81 2.41 -14.66 -17.47
CA ALA A 81 1.56 -15.84 -17.58
C ALA A 81 1.80 -16.85 -16.43
N TYR A 82 3.05 -16.98 -15.97
CA TYR A 82 3.36 -17.83 -14.81
C TYR A 82 2.72 -17.28 -13.53
N ILE A 83 2.77 -15.97 -13.31
CA ILE A 83 2.17 -15.31 -12.15
C ILE A 83 0.64 -15.50 -12.17
N LEU A 84 0.01 -15.29 -13.33
CA LEU A 84 -1.43 -15.50 -13.50
C LEU A 84 -1.82 -16.97 -13.25
N ALA A 85 -1.00 -17.93 -13.70
CA ALA A 85 -1.19 -19.35 -13.42
C ALA A 85 -1.07 -19.66 -11.92
N ALA A 86 -0.16 -18.99 -11.20
CA ALA A 86 -0.03 -19.14 -9.75
C ALA A 86 -1.24 -18.57 -8.98
N PHE A 87 -1.93 -17.57 -9.53
CA PHE A 87 -3.18 -17.06 -8.96
C PHE A 87 -4.39 -17.95 -9.27
N ALA A 88 -4.38 -18.72 -10.35
CA ALA A 88 -5.52 -19.53 -10.79
C ALA A 88 -6.09 -20.50 -9.73
N PRO A 89 -5.27 -21.23 -8.95
CA PRO A 89 -5.80 -22.17 -7.94
C PRO A 89 -6.34 -21.49 -6.67
N LEU A 90 -6.11 -20.19 -6.47
CA LEU A 90 -6.56 -19.49 -5.27
C LEU A 90 -8.08 -19.41 -5.20
N VAL A 91 -8.61 -19.59 -4.00
CA VAL A 91 -10.05 -19.54 -3.68
C VAL A 91 -10.38 -18.30 -2.84
N ALA A 92 -11.67 -18.00 -2.69
CA ALA A 92 -12.10 -16.87 -1.87
C ALA A 92 -11.45 -16.86 -0.48
N ALA A 93 -11.11 -15.67 0.02
CA ALA A 93 -10.34 -15.42 1.23
C ALA A 93 -8.83 -15.76 1.19
N ASP A 94 -8.33 -16.45 0.16
CA ASP A 94 -6.87 -16.55 -0.06
C ASP A 94 -6.25 -15.17 -0.30
N LEU A 95 -4.96 -15.05 0.00
CA LEU A 95 -4.23 -13.80 0.04
C LEU A 95 -3.27 -13.65 -1.16
N VAL A 96 -3.31 -12.48 -1.78
CA VAL A 96 -2.28 -12.03 -2.72
C VAL A 96 -1.61 -10.77 -2.21
N ILE A 97 -0.27 -10.78 -2.13
CA ILE A 97 0.55 -9.62 -1.77
C ILE A 97 1.41 -9.23 -2.96
N LEU A 98 1.41 -7.95 -3.33
CA LEU A 98 2.20 -7.40 -4.43
C LEU A 98 3.18 -6.33 -3.88
N ILE A 99 4.48 -6.64 -3.92
CA ILE A 99 5.58 -5.78 -3.43
C ILE A 99 6.33 -5.21 -4.63
N GLN A 100 6.14 -3.93 -4.94
CA GLN A 100 6.42 -3.40 -6.28
C GLN A 100 7.30 -2.15 -6.18
N SER A 101 8.52 -2.21 -6.72
CA SER A 101 9.38 -1.01 -6.82
C SER A 101 8.74 0.07 -7.70
N THR A 102 7.98 -0.33 -8.72
CA THR A 102 7.17 0.57 -9.56
C THR A 102 5.71 0.17 -9.52
N ASN A 103 5.19 -0.46 -10.57
CA ASN A 103 3.93 -1.17 -10.55
C ASN A 103 4.03 -2.41 -11.44
N PHE A 104 3.33 -3.47 -11.06
CA PHE A 104 3.19 -4.67 -11.86
C PHE A 104 2.08 -4.48 -12.89
N ARG A 105 2.44 -4.59 -14.16
CA ARG A 105 1.49 -4.57 -15.28
C ARG A 105 1.38 -5.98 -15.83
N LEU A 106 0.48 -6.77 -15.24
CA LEU A 106 0.24 -8.16 -15.63
C LEU A 106 -0.75 -8.28 -16.79
N GLU A 107 -1.67 -7.32 -16.94
CA GLU A 107 -2.69 -7.28 -18.00
C GLU A 107 -3.04 -5.83 -18.39
N ALA A 108 -3.95 -5.67 -19.36
CA ALA A 108 -4.50 -4.36 -19.77
C ALA A 108 -5.37 -3.69 -18.68
N PHE A 109 -5.88 -4.47 -17.72
CA PHE A 109 -6.68 -4.00 -16.60
C PHE A 109 -5.89 -4.02 -15.28
N ARG A 110 -6.36 -3.26 -14.27
CA ARG A 110 -5.74 -3.24 -12.94
C ARG A 110 -5.96 -4.58 -12.25
N ILE A 111 -4.91 -5.40 -12.11
CA ILE A 111 -4.97 -6.77 -11.55
C ILE A 111 -5.74 -6.88 -10.23
N ARG A 112 -5.62 -5.89 -9.33
CA ARG A 112 -6.36 -5.84 -8.05
C ARG A 112 -7.88 -5.99 -8.24
N VAL A 113 -8.45 -5.38 -9.29
CA VAL A 113 -9.89 -5.48 -9.57
C VAL A 113 -10.28 -6.92 -9.91
N GLU A 114 -9.45 -7.61 -10.70
CA GLU A 114 -9.69 -9.01 -11.06
C GLU A 114 -9.53 -9.96 -9.88
N LEU A 115 -8.56 -9.70 -8.99
CA LEU A 115 -8.40 -10.45 -7.74
C LEU A 115 -9.61 -10.26 -6.81
N PHE A 116 -10.10 -9.02 -6.67
CA PHE A 116 -11.30 -8.74 -5.87
C PHE A 116 -12.59 -9.34 -6.45
N LYS A 117 -12.73 -9.42 -7.78
CA LYS A 117 -13.87 -10.13 -8.39
C LYS A 117 -13.92 -11.61 -7.99
N ARG A 118 -12.78 -12.19 -7.61
CA ARG A 118 -12.65 -13.56 -7.12
C ARG A 118 -12.73 -13.66 -5.58
N ALA A 119 -13.05 -12.56 -4.89
CA ALA A 119 -13.10 -12.47 -3.43
C ALA A 119 -11.76 -12.85 -2.74
N LEU A 120 -10.63 -12.59 -3.42
CA LEU A 120 -9.30 -12.72 -2.82
C LEU A 120 -9.01 -11.50 -1.94
N LYS A 121 -8.29 -11.73 -0.83
CA LYS A 121 -7.70 -10.66 -0.03
C LYS A 121 -6.47 -10.13 -0.77
N VAL A 122 -6.26 -8.81 -0.78
CA VAL A 122 -5.16 -8.21 -1.55
C VAL A 122 -4.40 -7.17 -0.73
N VAL A 123 -3.07 -7.24 -0.71
CA VAL A 123 -2.21 -6.17 -0.18
C VAL A 123 -1.26 -5.69 -1.26
N GLU A 124 -1.18 -4.38 -1.48
CA GLU A 124 -0.25 -3.78 -2.44
C GLU A 124 0.68 -2.77 -1.78
N HIS A 125 1.97 -2.90 -2.09
CA HIS A 125 3.01 -1.93 -1.78
C HIS A 125 3.61 -1.40 -3.10
N PRO A 126 2.94 -0.46 -3.80
CA PRO A 126 3.41 0.04 -5.08
C PRO A 126 4.44 1.17 -4.91
N HIS A 127 5.20 1.42 -5.96
CA HIS A 127 6.09 2.57 -6.11
C HIS A 127 7.17 2.72 -5.04
N LEU A 128 7.62 1.59 -4.46
CA LEU A 128 8.61 1.58 -3.38
C LEU A 128 9.95 2.21 -3.79
N GLY A 129 10.31 2.13 -5.07
CA GLY A 129 11.53 2.73 -5.60
C GLY A 129 11.56 4.26 -5.58
N ARG A 130 10.44 4.93 -5.27
CA ARG A 130 10.38 6.40 -5.09
C ARG A 130 10.80 6.87 -3.70
N MET A 131 11.04 5.94 -2.77
CA MET A 131 11.37 6.24 -1.37
C MET A 131 12.74 5.66 -1.03
N PRO A 132 13.84 6.11 -1.67
CA PRO A 132 15.18 5.60 -1.37
C PRO A 132 15.62 6.00 0.05
N GLY A 133 16.69 5.39 0.57
CA GLY A 133 17.37 5.89 1.78
C GLY A 133 16.46 6.02 3.01
N ALA A 134 16.47 7.19 3.65
CA ALA A 134 15.74 7.44 4.90
C ALA A 134 14.22 7.38 4.70
N GLU A 135 13.71 7.73 3.51
CA GLU A 135 12.30 7.64 3.17
C GLU A 135 11.77 6.20 3.24
N SER A 136 12.62 5.20 2.99
CA SER A 136 12.26 3.79 3.20
C SER A 136 11.92 3.47 4.65
N LEU A 137 12.58 4.11 5.62
CA LEU A 137 12.31 3.91 7.04
C LEU A 137 10.96 4.52 7.42
N TYR A 138 10.65 5.73 6.94
CA TYR A 138 9.33 6.34 7.15
C TYR A 138 8.21 5.51 6.54
N TYR A 139 8.43 4.87 5.39
CA TYR A 139 7.45 3.95 4.82
C TYR A 139 7.19 2.76 5.76
N ILE A 140 8.26 2.13 6.28
CA ILE A 140 8.14 1.02 7.23
C ILE A 140 7.37 1.46 8.48
N ASP A 141 7.73 2.60 9.07
CA ASP A 141 7.05 3.13 10.26
C ASP A 141 5.57 3.42 9.99
N SER A 142 5.23 3.89 8.78
CA SER A 142 3.84 4.14 8.37
C SER A 142 2.98 2.88 8.26
N LEU A 143 3.58 1.68 8.26
CA LEU A 143 2.86 0.40 8.29
C LEU A 143 2.40 0.01 9.70
N ALA A 144 2.83 0.72 10.75
CA ALA A 144 2.35 0.47 12.10
C ALA A 144 0.82 0.52 12.15
N TYR A 145 0.20 -0.56 12.61
CA TYR A 145 -1.26 -0.68 12.63
C TYR A 145 -1.76 -0.88 14.06
N ASP A 146 -2.60 0.07 14.52
CA ASP A 146 -3.35 -0.03 15.76
C ASP A 146 -4.87 -0.01 15.44
N PRO A 147 -5.58 -1.15 15.51
CA PRO A 147 -7.00 -1.20 15.17
C PRO A 147 -7.85 -0.31 16.09
N HIS A 148 -7.48 -0.12 17.36
CA HIS A 148 -8.25 0.74 18.26
C HIS A 148 -8.15 2.20 17.82
N TYR A 149 -6.94 2.67 17.53
CA TYR A 149 -6.74 4.02 17.02
C TYR A 149 -7.40 4.21 15.65
N PHE A 150 -7.06 3.38 14.66
CA PHE A 150 -7.52 3.57 13.27
C PHE A 150 -9.03 3.45 13.14
N ARG A 151 -9.66 2.44 13.77
CA ARG A 151 -11.12 2.24 13.69
C ARG A 151 -11.86 3.27 14.51
N GLY A 152 -11.37 3.58 15.72
CA GLY A 152 -12.00 4.56 16.61
C GLY A 152 -11.95 5.98 16.04
N VAL A 153 -10.74 6.47 15.73
CA VAL A 153 -10.53 7.82 15.16
C VAL A 153 -11.15 7.92 13.78
N GLY A 154 -11.02 6.88 12.94
CA GLY A 154 -11.61 6.85 11.62
C GLY A 154 -13.13 7.06 11.64
N ASN A 155 -13.84 6.29 12.47
CA ASN A 155 -15.31 6.41 12.60
C ASN A 155 -15.74 7.77 13.21
N ALA A 156 -14.95 8.30 14.15
CA ALA A 156 -15.22 9.62 14.72
C ALA A 156 -15.04 10.74 13.68
N LEU A 157 -13.97 10.70 12.89
CA LEU A 157 -13.72 11.64 11.79
C LEU A 157 -14.81 11.54 10.74
N LYS A 158 -15.17 10.33 10.30
CA LYS A 158 -16.29 10.10 9.38
C LYS A 158 -17.58 10.73 9.90
N SER A 159 -17.95 10.45 11.14
CA SER A 159 -19.16 11.01 11.75
C SER A 159 -19.15 12.53 11.81
N ARG A 160 -17.98 13.15 12.02
CA ARG A 160 -17.81 14.60 12.04
C ARG A 160 -17.95 15.20 10.64
N ILE A 161 -17.35 14.57 9.63
CA ILE A 161 -17.40 14.98 8.23
C ILE A 161 -18.83 14.87 7.69
N ASP A 162 -19.49 13.73 7.89
CA ASP A 162 -20.85 13.46 7.37
C ASP A 162 -21.90 14.43 7.90
N ARG A 163 -21.66 15.03 9.07
CA ARG A 163 -22.56 16.03 9.69
C ARG A 163 -22.17 17.46 9.38
N ALA A 164 -20.96 17.69 8.85
CA ALA A 164 -20.48 19.03 8.55
C ALA A 164 -21.32 19.67 7.44
N ARG A 165 -21.53 20.98 7.55
CA ARG A 165 -22.23 21.79 6.52
C ARG A 165 -21.26 22.51 5.58
N GLY A 166 -19.97 22.26 5.75
CA GLY A 166 -18.87 22.92 5.07
C GLY A 166 -17.56 22.66 5.80
N GLY A 167 -16.47 23.14 5.20
CA GLY A 167 -15.13 23.03 5.76
C GLY A 167 -14.21 24.11 5.22
N VAL A 168 -13.08 24.30 5.89
CA VAL A 168 -12.06 25.26 5.47
C VAL A 168 -10.70 24.62 5.59
N VAL A 169 -9.91 24.68 4.52
CA VAL A 169 -8.48 24.42 4.56
C VAL A 169 -7.78 25.77 4.73
N ASP A 170 -7.18 26.00 5.89
CA ASP A 170 -6.38 27.20 6.18
C ASP A 170 -4.89 26.84 6.04
N SER A 171 -4.24 27.36 4.99
CA SER A 171 -2.83 27.09 4.68
C SER A 171 -1.91 28.23 5.10
N GLY A 172 -2.28 28.99 6.15
CA GLY A 172 -1.47 30.08 6.69
C GLY A 172 -1.55 31.35 5.82
N GLY A 173 -2.71 32.00 5.82
CA GLY A 173 -2.95 33.27 5.12
C GLY A 173 -3.73 33.14 3.81
N GLU A 174 -3.94 31.91 3.32
CA GLU A 174 -4.90 31.59 2.25
C GLU A 174 -5.90 30.57 2.79
N ARG A 175 -7.14 30.66 2.31
CA ARG A 175 -8.22 29.75 2.70
C ARG A 175 -8.95 29.22 1.47
N LEU A 176 -9.12 27.90 1.44
CA LEU A 176 -10.03 27.22 0.52
C LEU A 176 -11.27 26.84 1.32
N VAL A 177 -12.41 27.39 0.93
CA VAL A 177 -13.69 27.25 1.63
C VAL A 177 -14.58 26.30 0.85
N PHE A 178 -15.05 25.26 1.52
CA PHE A 178 -16.08 24.35 1.04
C PHE A 178 -17.41 24.82 1.62
N GLY A 179 -18.17 25.58 0.83
CA GLY A 179 -19.41 26.24 1.26
C GLY A 179 -20.65 25.32 1.31
N CYS A 180 -20.47 24.01 1.20
CA CYS A 180 -21.54 23.02 1.13
C CYS A 180 -21.23 21.79 2.00
N PRO A 181 -22.24 20.96 2.34
CA PRO A 181 -21.99 19.66 2.95
C PRO A 181 -21.12 18.75 2.08
N PHE A 182 -20.55 17.72 2.71
CA PHE A 182 -19.73 16.73 2.02
C PHE A 182 -20.53 15.48 1.67
N GLU A 183 -20.07 14.74 0.66
CA GLU A 183 -20.51 13.36 0.45
C GLU A 183 -20.24 12.50 1.70
N PRO A 184 -20.89 11.34 1.85
CA PRO A 184 -20.55 10.41 2.92
C PRO A 184 -19.07 10.04 2.85
N ALA A 185 -18.33 10.31 3.92
CA ALA A 185 -16.90 10.05 3.98
C ALA A 185 -16.61 8.55 3.86
N LYS A 186 -15.54 8.22 3.15
CA LYS A 186 -15.03 6.85 2.98
C LYS A 186 -13.89 6.60 3.95
N LEU A 187 -13.82 5.36 4.43
CA LEU A 187 -12.80 4.90 5.36
C LEU A 187 -11.78 4.02 4.63
N ASN A 188 -10.50 4.30 4.84
CA ASN A 188 -9.39 3.42 4.51
C ASN A 188 -8.56 3.16 5.77
N VAL A 189 -9.13 2.41 6.71
CA VAL A 189 -8.62 2.25 8.09
C VAL A 189 -8.34 0.80 8.49
N GLY A 190 -8.31 -0.11 7.51
CA GLY A 190 -8.02 -1.53 7.76
C GLY A 190 -9.15 -2.27 8.47
N ASP A 191 -10.37 -1.73 8.42
CA ASP A 191 -11.58 -2.42 8.83
C ASP A 191 -12.39 -2.76 7.58
N TYR A 192 -12.43 -4.05 7.25
CA TYR A 192 -13.09 -4.57 6.06
C TYR A 192 -14.36 -5.36 6.38
N SER A 193 -14.84 -5.36 7.64
CA SER A 193 -15.98 -6.21 8.05
C SER A 193 -17.25 -5.92 7.25
N GLU A 194 -17.46 -4.67 6.87
CA GLU A 194 -18.61 -4.20 6.07
C GLU A 194 -18.26 -4.03 4.59
N MET A 195 -17.07 -4.44 4.16
CA MET A 195 -16.59 -4.27 2.78
C MET A 195 -16.63 -5.58 2.02
N LYS A 196 -17.06 -5.53 0.74
CA LYS A 196 -16.98 -6.69 -0.16
C LYS A 196 -15.54 -7.15 -0.41
N ASN A 197 -14.60 -6.21 -0.41
CA ASN A 197 -13.20 -6.44 -0.73
C ASN A 197 -12.37 -6.24 0.53
N VAL A 198 -11.43 -7.16 0.78
CA VAL A 198 -10.53 -7.12 1.95
C VAL A 198 -9.13 -6.73 1.49
N GLY A 199 -8.60 -5.66 2.07
CA GLY A 199 -7.29 -5.13 1.74
C GLY A 199 -7.31 -4.03 0.66
N GLY A 200 -6.14 -3.76 0.07
CA GLY A 200 -5.92 -2.66 -0.85
C GLY A 200 -4.46 -2.23 -0.89
N GLN A 201 -4.24 -0.95 -1.16
CA GLN A 201 -2.90 -0.36 -1.13
C GLN A 201 -2.54 0.08 0.28
N PHE A 202 -1.31 -0.21 0.69
CA PHE A 202 -0.71 0.22 1.96
C PHE A 202 0.39 1.26 1.72
N PRO A 203 0.63 2.19 2.67
CA PRO A 203 -0.03 2.32 3.98
C PRO A 203 -1.49 2.80 3.89
N ILE A 204 -2.20 2.70 5.01
CA ILE A 204 -3.61 3.08 5.19
C ILE A 204 -3.72 4.10 6.34
N GLY A 205 -4.93 4.62 6.58
CA GLY A 205 -5.19 5.57 7.67
C GLY A 205 -6.03 6.78 7.30
N GLU A 206 -6.63 6.77 6.11
CA GLU A 206 -7.27 7.94 5.53
C GLU A 206 -8.79 7.92 5.77
N VAL A 207 -9.33 9.10 6.06
CA VAL A 207 -10.77 9.38 5.97
C VAL A 207 -10.93 10.52 4.99
N PHE A 208 -11.65 10.27 3.90
CA PHE A 208 -11.73 11.21 2.79
C PHE A 208 -13.16 11.38 2.30
N THR A 209 -13.43 12.53 1.71
CA THR A 209 -14.74 12.92 1.18
C THR A 209 -14.55 13.92 0.05
N GLU A 210 -15.65 14.27 -0.62
CA GLU A 210 -15.73 15.29 -1.65
C GLU A 210 -16.88 16.26 -1.31
N ALA A 211 -16.79 17.50 -1.81
CA ALA A 211 -17.89 18.46 -1.67
C ALA A 211 -19.06 18.01 -2.54
N GLN A 212 -20.30 18.09 -2.02
CA GLN A 212 -21.49 17.73 -2.81
C GLN A 212 -21.74 18.70 -3.98
N ASP A 213 -21.26 19.94 -3.83
CA ASP A 213 -21.34 20.98 -4.83
C ASP A 213 -19.96 21.64 -4.98
N LEU A 214 -19.30 21.36 -6.12
CA LEU A 214 -17.98 21.92 -6.43
C LEU A 214 -18.05 23.42 -6.74
N GLU A 215 -19.20 23.96 -7.17
CA GLU A 215 -19.36 25.39 -7.43
C GLU A 215 -19.36 26.20 -6.12
N ALA A 216 -19.71 25.55 -5.00
CA ALA A 216 -19.62 26.13 -3.66
C ALA A 216 -18.18 26.12 -3.08
N VAL A 217 -17.19 25.57 -3.80
CA VAL A 217 -15.79 25.56 -3.38
C VAL A 217 -15.05 26.76 -3.97
N ASN A 218 -14.52 27.63 -3.12
CA ASN A 218 -13.86 28.85 -3.56
C ASN A 218 -12.71 29.27 -2.63
N GLY A 219 -11.79 30.06 -3.17
CA GLY A 219 -10.63 30.57 -2.45
C GLY A 219 -9.31 30.02 -2.99
N ARG A 220 -8.32 29.89 -2.10
CA ARG A 220 -6.94 29.55 -2.46
C ARG A 220 -6.32 28.68 -1.37
N VAL A 221 -5.39 27.82 -1.78
CA VAL A 221 -4.57 27.02 -0.87
C VAL A 221 -3.11 27.14 -1.30
N ARG A 222 -2.21 27.26 -0.32
CA ARG A 222 -0.77 27.24 -0.56
C ARG A 222 -0.29 25.80 -0.56
N ILE A 223 0.41 25.43 -1.62
CA ILE A 223 1.07 24.14 -1.73
C ILE A 223 2.49 24.31 -1.18
N ALA A 224 2.71 23.85 0.05
CA ALA A 224 4.01 23.98 0.72
C ALA A 224 5.06 22.99 0.18
N VAL A 225 4.61 21.84 -0.31
CA VAL A 225 5.42 20.75 -0.84
C VAL A 225 4.65 20.09 -1.98
N PHE A 226 5.32 19.75 -3.09
CA PHE A 226 4.69 19.09 -4.23
C PHE A 226 5.61 18.05 -4.88
N GLY A 227 5.00 17.04 -5.51
CA GLY A 227 5.73 16.08 -6.34
C GLY A 227 5.94 16.61 -7.75
N ASP A 228 7.11 16.41 -8.34
CA ASP A 228 7.37 16.70 -9.76
C ASP A 228 7.19 15.48 -10.67
N THR A 229 7.46 15.66 -11.97
CA THR A 229 7.38 14.62 -12.99
C THR A 229 8.49 13.57 -12.90
N SER A 230 9.53 13.81 -12.09
CA SER A 230 10.57 12.84 -11.74
C SER A 230 10.20 11.99 -10.52
N PHE A 231 9.03 12.24 -9.93
CA PHE A 231 8.57 11.64 -8.67
C PHE A 231 9.41 12.05 -7.45
N SER A 232 10.05 13.21 -7.51
CA SER A 232 10.78 13.81 -6.40
C SER A 232 9.89 14.81 -5.66
N VAL A 233 10.15 14.96 -4.35
CA VAL A 233 9.44 15.90 -3.49
C VAL A 233 10.18 17.23 -3.49
N ASN A 234 9.47 18.29 -3.87
CA ASN A 234 10.00 19.65 -3.96
C ASN A 234 9.40 20.51 -2.86
N LYS A 235 10.25 21.24 -2.16
CA LYS A 235 9.87 22.29 -1.21
C LYS A 235 10.38 23.62 -1.73
N PRO A 236 9.51 24.51 -2.22
CA PRO A 236 9.88 25.88 -2.57
C PRO A 236 10.54 26.61 -1.40
N GLU A 237 11.50 27.49 -1.71
CA GLU A 237 12.05 28.47 -0.76
C GLU A 237 11.02 29.54 -0.38
#